data_AF-A0A812QW54-F1
#
_entry.id   AF-A0A812QW54-F1
#
_cell.length_a   1.000
_cell.length_b   1.000
_cell.length_c   1.000
_cell.angle_alpha   90.00
_cell.angle_beta   90.00
_cell.angle_gamma   90.00
#
_symmetry.space_group_name_H-M   'P 1'
#
loop_
_entity.id
_entity.type
_entity.pdbx_description
1 polymer ?
#
loop_
_entity_poly.entity_id
_entity_poly.type
_entity_poly.pdbx_seq_one_letter_code
_entity_poly.pdbx_strand_id
1 'polypeptide(L)'
;MAALAVLEPSWRGFRTFEAPPPGCVLWLNEEAEEQRRPSLLDLPSPRQAKEAREDPGNNLGPLQNAEHLHEAEKADLEALAERDPALKEILEQDAAIGQDAAADAAFELYRQSLIALDAGQMLTQKAFKCVARDNAEDLRRLFETTSLRWDAENAGGQTLIEVALERQPLDFPTRGDLPGLSECREQFVICHDEVIKEMRRKQENEESGTAAGDQDPTDSSLPKATDAKSEEVTEPGRGAQEPTPAD
;
A
#
# COMPACT_ATOMS: atom_id res chain seq x y z
N MET A 1 57.06 8.85 -17.64
CA MET A 1 56.43 9.65 -16.56
C MET A 1 55.13 10.20 -17.12
N ALA A 2 53.99 9.62 -16.74
CA ALA A 2 52.68 10.05 -17.21
C ALA A 2 52.06 11.00 -16.16
N ALA A 3 51.67 12.19 -16.59
CA ALA A 3 51.01 13.17 -15.74
C ALA A 3 49.52 12.80 -15.57
N LEU A 4 49.10 12.60 -14.33
CA LEU A 4 47.69 12.44 -13.96
C LEU A 4 47.03 13.83 -14.04
N ALA A 5 46.12 14.00 -15.01
CA ALA A 5 45.27 15.18 -15.11
C ALA A 5 44.17 15.08 -14.04
N VAL A 6 44.22 15.98 -13.06
CA VAL A 6 43.16 16.18 -12.07
C VAL A 6 42.01 16.90 -12.78
N LEU A 7 40.88 16.21 -12.93
CA LEU A 7 39.64 16.79 -13.44
C LEU A 7 39.01 17.61 -12.31
N GLU A 8 39.01 18.93 -12.43
CA GLU A 8 38.27 19.77 -11.48
C GLU A 8 36.75 19.65 -11.72
N PRO A 9 35.95 19.56 -10.65
CA PRO A 9 34.50 19.51 -10.76
C PRO A 9 33.98 20.85 -11.32
N SER A 10 33.45 20.81 -12.54
CA SER A 10 32.85 21.98 -13.19
C SER A 10 31.50 22.28 -12.55
N TRP A 11 31.40 23.40 -11.85
CA TRP A 11 30.14 23.99 -11.33
C TRP A 11 29.31 24.62 -12.45
N ARG A 12 29.08 23.92 -13.56
CA ARG A 12 28.16 24.36 -14.61
C ARG A 12 26.74 23.98 -14.21
N GLY A 13 25.97 24.93 -13.71
CA GLY A 13 24.54 24.71 -13.47
C GLY A 13 23.79 25.77 -12.68
N PHE A 14 24.47 26.66 -11.95
CA PHE A 14 23.78 27.78 -11.31
C PHE A 14 23.40 28.80 -12.39
N ARG A 15 22.14 28.73 -12.84
CA ARG A 15 21.51 29.81 -13.58
C ARG A 15 21.62 31.06 -12.70
N THR A 16 22.24 32.11 -13.23
CA THR A 16 22.22 33.43 -12.61
C THR A 16 20.76 33.80 -12.37
N PHE A 17 20.41 34.07 -11.11
CA PHE A 17 19.08 34.46 -10.71
C PHE A 17 18.80 35.82 -11.36
N GLU A 18 18.04 35.85 -12.45
CA GLU A 18 17.57 37.10 -13.03
C GLU A 18 16.56 37.71 -12.08
N ALA A 19 16.80 38.96 -11.68
CA ALA A 19 15.86 39.70 -10.85
C ALA A 19 14.51 39.76 -11.59
N PRO A 20 13.38 39.49 -10.91
CA PRO A 20 12.08 39.51 -11.55
C PRO A 20 11.78 40.91 -12.13
N PRO A 21 11.04 40.99 -13.25
CA PRO A 21 10.74 42.25 -13.90
C PRO A 21 9.96 43.20 -12.96
N PRO A 22 10.19 44.52 -13.07
CA PRO A 22 9.50 45.50 -12.24
C PRO A 22 7.98 45.44 -12.49
N GLY A 23 7.21 45.18 -11.43
CA GLY A 23 5.73 45.07 -11.48
C GLY A 23 5.15 43.78 -10.88
N CYS A 24 5.97 42.78 -10.54
CA CYS A 24 5.52 41.59 -9.82
C CYS A 24 5.25 41.90 -8.34
N VAL A 25 4.02 42.33 -8.03
CA VAL A 25 3.57 42.71 -6.67
C VAL A 25 3.59 41.55 -5.66
N LEU A 26 3.66 40.30 -6.15
CA LEU A 26 3.71 39.09 -5.31
C LEU A 26 5.00 38.96 -4.48
N TRP A 27 6.09 39.63 -4.85
CA TRP A 27 7.35 39.57 -4.11
C TRP A 27 7.47 40.61 -2.98
N LEU A 28 6.69 41.69 -3.04
CA LEU A 28 6.75 42.75 -2.01
C LEU A 28 6.07 42.36 -0.69
N ASN A 29 5.41 41.20 -0.64
CA ASN A 29 4.79 40.66 0.57
C ASN A 29 5.64 39.58 1.27
N GLU A 30 6.91 39.37 0.85
CA GLU A 30 7.79 38.39 1.51
C GLU A 30 7.99 38.68 3.00
N GLU A 31 8.08 39.96 3.41
CA GLU A 31 8.20 40.32 4.83
C GLU A 31 6.94 39.99 5.65
N ALA A 32 5.77 39.93 5.02
CA ALA A 32 4.51 39.55 5.68
C ALA A 32 4.33 38.03 5.76
N GLU A 33 4.93 37.26 4.85
CA GLU A 33 4.93 35.80 4.88
C GLU A 33 6.05 35.21 5.73
N GLU A 34 7.17 35.93 5.90
CA GLU A 34 8.29 35.49 6.72
C GLU A 34 7.92 35.40 8.21
N GLN A 35 6.95 36.21 8.68
CA GLN A 35 6.36 36.09 10.01
C GLN A 35 5.42 34.88 10.18
N ARG A 36 4.97 34.25 9.09
CA ARG A 36 4.16 33.02 9.13
C ARG A 36 4.98 31.75 8.95
N ARG A 37 6.25 31.85 8.57
CA ARG A 37 7.11 30.66 8.50
C ARG A 37 7.41 30.20 9.93
N PRO A 38 7.08 28.94 10.29
CA PRO A 38 7.47 28.40 11.59
C PRO A 38 8.98 28.55 11.72
N SER A 39 9.44 29.01 12.88
CA SER A 39 10.86 29.23 13.08
C SER A 39 11.60 27.90 12.88
N LEU A 40 12.83 27.94 12.38
CA LEU A 40 13.64 26.73 12.17
C LEU A 40 13.87 25.94 13.49
N LEU A 41 13.61 26.58 14.63
CA LEU A 41 13.62 26.02 15.98
C LEU A 41 12.30 25.34 16.40
N ASP A 42 11.19 25.61 15.70
CA ASP A 42 9.88 24.97 15.90
C ASP A 42 9.67 23.74 15.02
N LEU A 43 10.64 23.40 14.15
CA LEU A 43 10.58 22.17 13.39
C LEU A 43 10.77 20.97 14.34
N PRO A 44 9.91 19.94 14.27
CA PRO A 44 10.07 18.75 15.08
C PRO A 44 11.44 18.14 14.81
N SER A 45 12.13 17.68 15.87
CA SER A 45 13.43 17.03 15.70
C SER A 45 13.31 15.84 14.72
N PRO A 46 14.38 15.45 14.02
CA PRO A 46 14.31 14.29 13.10
C PRO A 46 13.81 13.00 13.76
N ARG A 47 13.94 12.86 15.08
CA ARG A 47 13.35 11.75 15.86
C ARG A 47 11.84 11.92 16.04
N GLN A 48 11.37 13.11 16.40
CA GLN A 48 9.94 13.41 16.55
C GLN A 48 9.20 13.38 15.21
N ALA A 49 9.83 13.85 14.12
CA ALA A 49 9.28 13.73 12.78
C ALA A 49 9.18 12.27 12.32
N LYS A 50 10.06 11.41 12.83
CA LYS A 50 10.02 9.96 12.59
C LYS A 50 8.94 9.28 13.43
N GLU A 51 8.83 9.62 14.71
CA GLU A 51 7.78 9.12 15.60
C GLU A 51 6.37 9.59 15.17
N ALA A 52 6.21 10.83 14.71
CA ALA A 52 4.94 11.34 14.18
C ALA A 52 4.57 10.72 12.82
N ARG A 53 5.56 10.22 12.07
CA ARG A 53 5.34 9.40 10.87
C ARG A 53 5.08 7.93 11.18
N GLU A 54 5.34 7.50 12.40
CA GLU A 54 5.21 6.12 12.86
C GLU A 54 3.98 5.96 13.76
N ASP A 55 2.90 6.75 13.55
CA ASP A 55 1.61 6.44 14.15
C ASP A 55 1.15 5.08 13.56
N PRO A 56 1.18 3.99 14.35
CA PRO A 56 1.06 2.63 13.81
C PRO A 56 -0.27 2.38 13.08
N GLY A 57 -1.27 3.25 13.26
CA GLY A 57 -2.58 3.17 12.62
C GLY A 57 -2.70 3.80 11.24
N ASN A 58 -1.79 4.67 10.79
CA ASN A 58 -2.01 5.46 9.55
C ASN A 58 -0.79 5.61 8.63
N ASN A 59 0.09 4.61 8.64
CA ASN A 59 1.32 4.60 7.82
C ASN A 59 1.08 4.31 6.33
N LEU A 60 -0.17 4.11 5.92
CA LEU A 60 -0.53 3.77 4.54
C LEU A 60 -0.56 5.00 3.62
N GLY A 61 -0.38 6.21 4.16
CA GLY A 61 -0.41 7.44 3.37
C GLY A 61 -1.82 7.70 2.80
N PRO A 62 -1.96 8.16 1.54
CA PRO A 62 -3.28 8.34 0.92
C PRO A 62 -4.03 7.01 0.69
N LEU A 63 -3.39 5.86 0.87
CA LEU A 63 -4.06 4.58 0.79
C LEU A 63 -4.80 4.29 2.10
N GLN A 64 -6.12 4.12 2.06
CA GLN A 64 -6.90 3.86 3.26
C GLN A 64 -6.88 2.40 3.69
N ASN A 65 -6.84 1.45 2.74
CA ASN A 65 -6.82 0.01 3.00
C ASN A 65 -6.31 -0.79 1.78
N ALA A 66 -6.07 -2.10 1.96
CA ALA A 66 -5.62 -2.99 0.87
C ALA A 66 -6.70 -3.16 -0.23
N GLU A 67 -7.97 -3.10 0.13
CA GLU A 67 -9.10 -3.19 -0.81
C GLU A 67 -9.15 -1.99 -1.77
N HIS A 68 -8.78 -0.80 -1.30
CA HIS A 68 -8.68 0.43 -2.10
C HIS A 68 -7.65 0.29 -3.23
N LEU A 69 -6.54 -0.39 -2.97
CA LEU A 69 -5.54 -0.74 -3.99
C LEU A 69 -6.10 -1.72 -5.01
N HIS A 70 -6.83 -2.74 -4.56
CA HIS A 70 -7.43 -3.73 -5.44
C HIS A 70 -8.48 -3.13 -6.38
N GLU A 71 -9.31 -2.21 -5.88
CA GLU A 71 -10.27 -1.49 -6.72
C GLU A 71 -9.58 -0.48 -7.66
N ALA A 72 -8.47 0.13 -7.22
CA ALA A 72 -7.64 0.96 -8.10
C ALA A 72 -7.03 0.14 -9.26
N GLU A 73 -6.60 -1.10 -9.01
CA GLU A 73 -6.10 -1.98 -10.08
C GLU A 73 -7.18 -2.33 -11.12
N LYS A 74 -8.41 -2.60 -10.67
CA LYS A 74 -9.55 -2.91 -11.55
C LYS A 74 -10.05 -1.72 -12.38
N ALA A 75 -9.62 -0.50 -12.04
CA ALA A 75 -10.13 0.73 -12.62
C ALA A 75 -11.64 0.94 -12.43
N ASP A 76 -12.21 0.40 -11.35
CA ASP A 76 -13.61 0.62 -11.00
C ASP A 76 -13.75 1.90 -10.18
N LEU A 77 -14.12 3.00 -10.85
CA LEU A 77 -14.27 4.32 -10.24
C LEU A 77 -15.34 4.33 -9.14
N GLU A 78 -16.45 3.64 -9.34
CA GLU A 78 -17.57 3.64 -8.39
C GLU A 78 -17.17 2.89 -7.12
N ALA A 79 -16.59 1.69 -7.27
CA ALA A 79 -16.09 0.92 -6.14
C ALA A 79 -14.97 1.67 -5.38
N LEU A 80 -14.10 2.37 -6.10
CA LEU A 80 -13.04 3.17 -5.49
C LEU A 80 -13.58 4.36 -4.70
N ALA A 81 -14.58 5.06 -5.24
CA ALA A 81 -15.25 6.20 -4.58
C ALA A 81 -16.04 5.77 -3.33
N GLU A 82 -16.64 4.59 -3.30
CA GLU A 82 -17.28 4.06 -2.09
C GLU A 82 -16.29 3.89 -0.93
N ARG A 83 -15.02 3.66 -1.23
CA ARG A 83 -13.96 3.43 -0.23
C ARG A 83 -13.17 4.68 0.12
N ASP A 84 -13.09 5.65 -0.77
CA ASP A 84 -12.48 6.95 -0.50
C ASP A 84 -13.55 8.06 -0.49
N PRO A 85 -14.04 8.46 0.71
CA PRO A 85 -15.07 9.50 0.82
C PRO A 85 -14.61 10.86 0.30
N ALA A 86 -13.30 11.15 0.33
CA ALA A 86 -12.77 12.39 -0.20
C ALA A 86 -12.77 12.37 -1.74
N LEU A 87 -12.40 11.23 -2.34
CA LEU A 87 -12.56 11.03 -3.78
C LEU A 87 -14.02 11.17 -4.19
N LYS A 88 -14.95 10.52 -3.48
CA LYS A 88 -16.39 10.61 -3.75
C LYS A 88 -16.91 12.04 -3.74
N GLU A 89 -16.53 12.84 -2.74
CA GLU A 89 -16.93 14.24 -2.66
C GLU A 89 -16.43 15.05 -3.87
N ILE A 90 -15.19 14.82 -4.31
CA ILE A 90 -14.63 15.45 -5.51
C ILE A 90 -15.42 15.03 -6.76
N LEU A 91 -15.75 13.73 -6.87
CA LEU A 91 -16.54 13.21 -7.99
C LEU A 91 -17.95 13.79 -8.05
N GLU A 92 -18.59 13.98 -6.90
CA GLU A 92 -19.94 14.58 -6.82
C GLU A 92 -19.94 16.08 -7.12
N GLN A 93 -18.86 16.80 -6.79
CA GLN A 93 -18.70 18.21 -7.09
C GLN A 93 -18.40 18.47 -8.58
N ASP A 94 -17.70 17.55 -9.24
CA ASP A 94 -17.33 17.67 -10.64
C ASP A 94 -18.21 16.79 -11.54
N ALA A 95 -19.36 17.35 -11.94
CA ALA A 95 -20.31 16.69 -12.84
C ALA A 95 -19.73 16.38 -14.25
N ALA A 96 -18.52 16.85 -14.57
CA ALA A 96 -17.87 16.62 -15.86
C ALA A 96 -17.04 15.32 -15.92
N ILE A 97 -16.93 14.57 -14.82
CA ILE A 97 -16.16 13.33 -14.80
C ILE A 97 -16.84 12.26 -15.65
N GLY A 98 -16.08 11.69 -16.60
CA GLY A 98 -16.57 10.81 -17.66
C GLY A 98 -17.05 11.52 -18.93
N GLN A 99 -17.06 12.85 -18.96
CA GLN A 99 -17.34 13.65 -20.17
C GLN A 99 -16.10 14.38 -20.70
N ASP A 100 -15.16 14.74 -19.82
CA ASP A 100 -13.92 15.42 -20.18
C ASP A 100 -12.72 14.45 -20.21
N ALA A 101 -12.00 14.43 -21.34
CA ALA A 101 -10.78 13.66 -21.49
C ALA A 101 -9.68 14.09 -20.49
N ALA A 102 -9.70 15.35 -20.04
CA ALA A 102 -8.77 15.81 -19.01
C ALA A 102 -9.07 15.19 -17.64
N ALA A 103 -10.35 15.00 -17.30
CA ALA A 103 -10.78 14.35 -16.07
C ALA A 103 -10.38 12.86 -16.06
N ASP A 104 -10.60 12.15 -17.18
CA ASP A 104 -10.18 10.76 -17.32
C ASP A 104 -8.66 10.60 -17.18
N ALA A 105 -7.88 11.51 -17.75
CA ALA A 105 -6.42 11.51 -17.62
C ALA A 105 -5.96 11.78 -16.18
N ALA A 106 -6.63 12.70 -15.47
CA ALA A 106 -6.33 12.98 -14.06
C ALA A 106 -6.66 11.77 -13.17
N PHE A 107 -7.77 11.09 -13.42
CA PHE A 107 -8.16 9.87 -12.71
C PHE A 107 -7.15 8.74 -12.94
N GLU A 108 -6.74 8.51 -14.18
CA GLU A 108 -5.75 7.49 -14.50
C GLU A 108 -4.40 7.79 -13.81
N LEU A 109 -4.01 9.07 -13.73
CA LEU A 109 -2.80 9.46 -12.99
C LEU A 109 -2.95 9.21 -11.49
N TYR A 110 -4.10 9.52 -10.89
CA TYR A 110 -4.39 9.21 -9.49
C TYR A 110 -4.26 7.70 -9.22
N ARG A 111 -4.89 6.88 -10.07
CA ARG A 111 -4.84 5.41 -10.00
C ARG A 111 -3.41 4.87 -10.09
N GLN A 112 -2.64 5.35 -11.07
CA GLN A 112 -1.22 4.99 -11.21
C GLN A 112 -0.40 5.43 -10.00
N SER A 113 -0.73 6.56 -9.38
CA SER A 113 -0.07 7.03 -8.17
C SER A 113 -0.34 6.09 -6.99
N LEU A 114 -1.58 5.62 -6.83
CA LEU A 114 -1.95 4.66 -5.78
C LEU A 114 -1.24 3.32 -5.97
N ILE A 115 -1.18 2.82 -7.21
CA ILE A 115 -0.46 1.59 -7.56
C ILE A 115 1.05 1.77 -7.36
N ALA A 116 1.61 2.92 -7.74
CA ALA A 116 3.03 3.20 -7.53
C ALA A 116 3.39 3.33 -6.04
N LEU A 117 2.43 3.75 -5.23
CA LEU A 117 2.54 3.82 -3.77
C LEU A 117 2.13 2.50 -3.09
N ASP A 118 2.05 1.39 -3.83
CA ASP A 118 1.56 0.10 -3.35
C ASP A 118 2.12 -0.25 -1.97
N ALA A 119 1.24 -0.12 -0.97
CA ALA A 119 1.54 -0.48 0.39
C ALA A 119 1.90 -1.96 0.50
N GLY A 120 1.39 -2.81 -0.40
CA GLY A 120 1.76 -4.22 -0.54
C GLY A 120 3.27 -4.39 -0.76
N GLN A 121 3.87 -3.67 -1.70
CA GLN A 121 5.33 -3.69 -1.88
C GLN A 121 6.07 -3.19 -0.65
N MET A 122 5.60 -2.13 0.01
CA MET A 122 6.25 -1.62 1.23
C MET A 122 6.18 -2.63 2.39
N LEU A 123 5.04 -3.30 2.56
CA LEU A 123 4.82 -4.34 3.57
C LEU A 123 5.66 -5.57 3.26
N THR A 124 5.72 -5.99 2.00
CA THR A 124 6.56 -7.09 1.52
C THR A 124 8.03 -6.78 1.81
N GLN A 125 8.51 -5.59 1.45
CA GLN A 125 9.87 -5.14 1.78
C GLN A 125 10.13 -5.12 3.30
N LYS A 126 9.15 -4.73 4.10
CA LYS A 126 9.26 -4.73 5.57
C LYS A 126 9.34 -6.15 6.12
N ALA A 127 8.56 -7.09 5.58
CA ALA A 127 8.62 -8.50 5.93
C ALA A 127 9.98 -9.11 5.60
N PHE A 128 10.50 -8.89 4.38
CA PHE A 128 11.85 -9.33 4.00
C PHE A 128 12.94 -8.70 4.87
N LYS A 129 12.78 -7.44 5.30
CA LYS A 129 13.69 -6.81 6.27
C LYS A 129 13.63 -7.45 7.66
N CYS A 130 12.46 -7.93 8.10
CA CYS A 130 12.31 -8.64 9.37
C CYS A 130 13.00 -10.01 9.30
N VAL A 131 12.79 -10.77 8.22
CA VAL A 131 13.50 -12.02 7.95
C VAL A 131 15.02 -11.77 7.88
N ALA A 132 15.43 -10.70 7.21
CA ALA A 132 16.83 -10.32 7.10
C ALA A 132 17.48 -9.85 8.41
N ARG A 133 16.70 -9.68 9.48
CA ARG A 133 17.17 -9.30 10.83
C ARG A 133 16.84 -10.35 11.87
N ASP A 134 16.32 -11.51 11.46
CA ASP A 134 15.88 -12.59 12.33
C ASP A 134 14.88 -12.14 13.41
N ASN A 135 14.03 -11.15 13.08
CA ASN A 135 13.04 -10.59 14.00
C ASN A 135 11.66 -11.23 13.81
N ALA A 136 11.43 -12.34 14.53
CA ALA A 136 10.19 -13.11 14.48
C ALA A 136 8.97 -12.36 15.05
N GLU A 137 9.17 -11.48 16.04
CA GLU A 137 8.07 -10.76 16.68
C GLU A 137 7.45 -9.72 15.76
N ASP A 138 8.28 -8.92 15.09
CA ASP A 138 7.81 -7.92 14.14
C ASP A 138 7.16 -8.60 12.92
N LEU A 139 7.70 -9.74 12.47
CA LEU A 139 7.12 -10.51 11.38
C LEU A 139 5.73 -11.08 11.76
N ARG A 140 5.58 -11.59 12.99
CA ARG A 140 4.28 -12.04 13.54
C ARG A 140 3.25 -10.91 13.54
N ARG A 141 3.62 -9.76 14.11
CA ARG A 141 2.75 -8.58 14.14
C ARG A 141 2.35 -8.17 12.73
N LEU A 142 3.26 -8.27 11.76
CA LEU A 142 2.97 -7.94 10.37
C LEU A 142 1.95 -8.91 9.77
N PHE A 143 2.06 -10.22 10.02
CA PHE A 143 1.06 -11.21 9.57
C PHE A 143 -0.30 -11.13 10.28
N GLU A 144 -0.35 -10.60 11.51
CA GLU A 144 -1.59 -10.39 12.26
C GLU A 144 -2.31 -9.12 11.83
N THR A 145 -1.55 -8.06 11.55
CA THR A 145 -2.11 -6.73 11.21
C THR A 145 -2.37 -6.55 9.72
N THR A 146 -1.69 -7.31 8.86
CA THR A 146 -1.78 -7.13 7.40
C THR A 146 -2.10 -8.43 6.67
N SER A 147 -2.77 -8.31 5.53
CA SER A 147 -3.06 -9.41 4.60
C SER A 147 -1.85 -9.77 3.75
N LEU A 148 -0.64 -9.81 4.34
CA LEU A 148 0.54 -10.25 3.63
C LEU A 148 0.43 -11.75 3.36
N ARG A 149 0.48 -12.13 2.08
CA ARG A 149 0.48 -13.53 1.68
C ARG A 149 1.81 -14.19 2.03
N TRP A 150 1.80 -15.46 2.45
CA TRP A 150 3.04 -16.19 2.75
C TRP A 150 3.87 -16.49 1.50
N ASP A 151 3.24 -16.56 0.33
CA ASP A 151 3.88 -16.78 -0.98
C ASP A 151 4.35 -15.48 -1.65
N ALA A 152 4.39 -14.36 -0.92
CA ALA A 152 4.89 -13.10 -1.43
C ALA A 152 6.38 -13.22 -1.83
N GLU A 153 6.67 -12.86 -3.08
CA GLU A 153 8.01 -12.89 -3.66
C GLU A 153 8.68 -11.51 -3.59
N ASN A 154 9.99 -11.50 -3.38
CA ASN A 154 10.79 -10.29 -3.56
C ASN A 154 11.00 -9.99 -5.06
N ALA A 155 11.66 -8.88 -5.38
CA ALA A 155 11.98 -8.51 -6.78
C ALA A 155 12.89 -9.54 -7.50
N GLY A 156 13.50 -10.47 -6.77
CA GLY A 156 14.28 -11.59 -7.30
C GLY A 156 13.50 -12.89 -7.46
N GLY A 157 12.19 -12.90 -7.19
CA GLY A 157 11.34 -14.10 -7.27
C GLY A 157 11.52 -15.08 -6.11
N GLN A 158 12.18 -14.66 -5.03
CA GLN A 158 12.35 -15.51 -3.84
C GLN A 158 11.26 -15.23 -2.82
N THR A 159 10.71 -16.28 -2.25
CA THR A 159 9.73 -16.20 -1.15
C THR A 159 10.39 -15.86 0.19
N LEU A 160 9.59 -15.43 1.17
CA LEU A 160 10.09 -15.19 2.54
C LEU A 160 10.73 -16.46 3.15
N ILE A 161 10.20 -17.66 2.83
CA ILE A 161 10.71 -18.93 3.39
C ILE A 161 12.07 -19.24 2.79
N GLU A 162 12.22 -19.09 1.47
CA GLU A 162 13.49 -19.30 0.78
C GLU A 162 14.57 -18.36 1.30
N VAL A 163 14.24 -17.07 1.47
CA VAL A 163 15.18 -16.09 2.03
C VAL A 163 15.56 -16.44 3.48
N ALA A 164 14.63 -16.95 4.28
CA ALA A 164 14.97 -17.46 5.60
C ALA A 164 15.92 -18.68 5.48
N LEU A 165 15.58 -19.68 4.65
CA LEU A 165 16.40 -20.88 4.48
C LEU A 165 17.82 -20.58 3.98
N GLU A 166 18.01 -19.62 3.08
CA GLU A 166 19.33 -19.21 2.60
C GLU A 166 20.19 -18.56 3.70
N ARG A 167 19.55 -17.92 4.67
CA ARG A 167 20.22 -17.31 5.83
C ARG A 167 20.50 -18.28 6.94
N GLN A 168 19.88 -19.47 6.93
CA GLN A 168 20.34 -20.54 7.79
C GLN A 168 21.81 -20.77 7.47
N PRO A 169 22.71 -20.61 8.45
CA PRO A 169 24.11 -20.91 8.22
C PRO A 169 24.20 -22.40 7.89
N LEU A 170 24.26 -22.71 6.60
CA LEU A 170 24.55 -24.04 6.06
C LEU A 170 25.87 -24.48 6.67
N ASP A 171 25.77 -25.25 7.76
CA ASP A 171 26.87 -25.83 8.50
C ASP A 171 28.13 -24.96 8.55
N PHE A 172 28.20 -24.04 9.50
CA PHE A 172 29.51 -23.61 9.97
C PHE A 172 30.30 -24.88 10.31
N PRO A 173 31.38 -25.20 9.58
CA PRO A 173 32.11 -26.43 9.80
C PRO A 173 32.53 -26.46 11.27
N THR A 174 32.25 -27.58 11.93
CA THR A 174 32.55 -27.92 13.34
C THR A 174 34.05 -27.95 13.64
N ARG A 175 34.87 -27.18 12.91
CA ARG A 175 36.32 -27.22 12.95
C ARG A 175 36.84 -26.32 14.08
N GLY A 176 36.81 -26.90 15.28
CA GLY A 176 37.78 -26.64 16.35
C GLY A 176 37.46 -25.44 17.23
N ASP A 177 36.89 -25.72 18.40
CA ASP A 177 37.34 -25.21 19.70
C ASP A 177 37.80 -23.74 19.75
N LEU A 178 36.89 -22.80 19.46
CA LEU A 178 37.02 -21.43 19.95
C LEU A 178 36.08 -21.24 21.15
N PRO A 179 36.59 -21.37 22.40
CA PRO A 179 35.80 -21.10 23.59
C PRO A 179 35.48 -19.60 23.65
N GLY A 180 34.19 -19.24 23.59
CA GLY A 180 33.71 -17.86 23.74
C GLY A 180 32.65 -17.40 22.74
N LEU A 181 32.35 -18.18 21.69
CA LEU A 181 31.31 -17.86 20.70
C LEU A 181 30.05 -18.75 20.78
N SER A 182 29.98 -19.67 21.74
CA SER A 182 28.86 -20.62 21.87
C SER A 182 27.54 -19.94 22.27
N GLU A 183 27.58 -18.96 23.18
CA GLU A 183 26.36 -18.31 23.69
C GLU A 183 25.68 -17.41 22.64
N CYS A 184 26.46 -16.71 21.81
CA CYS A 184 25.89 -15.92 20.70
C CYS A 184 25.32 -16.81 19.58
N ARG A 185 25.86 -18.02 19.41
CA ARG A 185 25.41 -18.97 18.38
C ARG A 185 24.07 -19.61 18.74
N GLU A 186 23.88 -19.96 20.02
CA GLU A 186 22.60 -20.53 20.48
C GLU A 186 21.45 -19.54 20.33
N GLN A 187 21.65 -18.26 20.67
CA GLN A 187 20.61 -17.24 20.47
C GLN A 187 20.23 -17.04 18.99
N PHE A 188 21.20 -17.11 18.07
CA PHE A 188 20.94 -16.91 16.63
C PHE A 188 20.14 -18.06 16.01
N VAL A 189 20.44 -19.31 16.39
CA VAL A 189 19.72 -20.49 15.90
C VAL A 189 18.27 -20.52 16.40
N ILE A 190 18.04 -20.12 17.65
CA ILE A 190 16.69 -20.09 18.23
C ILE A 190 15.79 -19.08 17.52
N CYS A 191 16.27 -17.86 17.24
CA CYS A 191 15.48 -16.84 16.54
C CYS A 191 15.07 -17.28 15.13
N HIS A 192 15.96 -18.00 14.43
CA HIS A 192 15.71 -18.42 13.05
C HIS A 192 14.69 -19.56 12.96
N ASP A 193 14.70 -20.50 13.90
CA ASP A 193 13.72 -21.58 13.97
C ASP A 193 12.31 -21.05 14.28
N GLU A 194 12.21 -19.99 15.07
CA GLU A 194 10.91 -19.35 15.36
C GLU A 194 10.31 -18.68 14.13
N VAL A 195 11.11 -17.99 13.31
CA VAL A 195 10.63 -17.39 12.05
C VAL A 195 10.07 -18.47 11.12
N ILE A 196 10.80 -19.57 10.94
CA ILE A 196 10.35 -20.67 10.07
C ILE A 196 9.09 -21.34 10.60
N LYS A 197 9.02 -21.59 11.92
CA LYS A 197 7.83 -22.18 12.56
C LYS A 197 6.60 -21.29 12.35
N GLU A 198 6.75 -19.98 12.50
CA GLU A 198 5.63 -19.05 12.31
C GLU A 198 5.14 -19.05 10.86
N MET A 199 6.06 -19.06 9.89
CA MET A 199 5.72 -19.08 8.48
C MET A 199 5.00 -20.37 8.08
N ARG A 200 5.44 -21.53 8.59
CA ARG A 200 4.73 -22.81 8.40
C ARG A 200 3.34 -22.80 9.02
N ARG A 201 3.21 -22.23 10.23
CA ARG A 201 1.90 -22.10 10.89
C ARG A 201 0.92 -21.26 10.06
N LYS A 202 1.40 -20.17 9.44
CA LYS A 202 0.57 -19.34 8.56
C LYS A 202 0.15 -20.10 7.30
N GLN A 203 1.09 -20.83 6.68
CA GLN A 203 0.80 -21.69 5.53
C GLN A 203 -0.28 -22.74 5.85
N GLU A 204 -0.13 -23.48 6.96
CA GLU A 204 -1.09 -24.50 7.39
C GLU A 204 -2.48 -23.89 7.68
N ASN A 205 -2.54 -22.69 8.27
CA ASN A 205 -3.80 -21.97 8.51
C ASN A 205 -4.50 -21.55 7.21
N GLU A 206 -3.75 -21.13 6.19
CA GLU A 206 -4.34 -20.74 4.90
C GLU A 206 -4.81 -21.95 4.09
N GLU A 207 -4.03 -23.03 4.09
CA GLU A 207 -4.38 -24.31 3.44
C GLU A 207 -5.59 -24.99 4.11
N SER A 208 -5.69 -24.93 5.44
CA SER A 208 -6.84 -25.48 6.18
C SER A 208 -8.10 -24.64 6.05
N GLY A 209 -7.97 -23.31 5.90
CA GLY A 209 -9.09 -22.40 5.70
C GLY A 209 -9.80 -22.62 4.36
N THR A 210 -9.09 -23.06 3.32
CA THR A 210 -9.68 -23.32 2.00
C THR A 210 -10.45 -24.64 1.93
N ALA A 211 -10.11 -25.62 2.77
CA ALA A 211 -10.76 -26.93 2.77
C ALA A 211 -12.16 -26.96 3.43
N ALA A 212 -12.55 -25.93 4.18
CA ALA A 212 -13.82 -25.90 4.90
C ALA A 212 -15.03 -25.37 4.09
N GLY A 213 -14.82 -24.88 2.87
CA GLY A 213 -15.83 -24.16 2.09
C GLY A 213 -16.68 -24.97 1.11
N ASP A 214 -16.25 -26.17 0.70
CA ASP A 214 -16.87 -26.94 -0.39
C ASP A 214 -17.66 -28.17 0.11
N GLN A 215 -18.32 -28.06 1.27
CA GLN A 215 -19.44 -28.95 1.55
C GLN A 215 -20.67 -28.44 0.83
N ASP A 216 -20.78 -28.85 -0.43
CA ASP A 216 -21.96 -28.74 -1.28
C ASP A 216 -23.18 -29.32 -0.51
N PRO A 217 -24.15 -28.48 -0.07
CA PRO A 217 -25.34 -28.95 0.62
C PRO A 217 -26.37 -29.45 -0.40
N THR A 218 -25.95 -30.33 -1.31
CA THR A 218 -26.84 -30.99 -2.28
C THR A 218 -27.25 -32.37 -1.81
N ASP A 219 -27.73 -32.48 -0.57
CA ASP A 219 -28.66 -33.57 -0.26
C ASP A 219 -29.53 -33.26 0.95
N SER A 220 -30.58 -32.45 0.77
CA SER A 220 -31.80 -32.60 1.57
C SER A 220 -32.98 -31.81 1.00
N SER A 221 -33.90 -32.59 0.44
CA SER A 221 -35.35 -32.42 0.61
C SER A 221 -36.00 -31.22 -0.08
N LEU A 222 -36.47 -31.48 -1.30
CA LEU A 222 -37.65 -30.84 -1.89
C LEU A 222 -38.87 -30.94 -0.94
N PRO A 223 -39.45 -29.82 -0.44
CA PRO A 223 -40.84 -29.83 -0.03
C PRO A 223 -41.74 -29.63 -1.25
N LYS A 224 -42.73 -30.51 -1.33
CA LYS A 224 -43.84 -30.52 -2.28
C LYS A 224 -44.44 -29.13 -2.52
N ALA A 225 -44.66 -28.85 -3.80
CA ALA A 225 -45.59 -27.85 -4.30
C ALA A 225 -46.96 -28.01 -3.61
N THR A 226 -47.45 -26.92 -3.02
CA THR A 226 -48.87 -26.71 -2.79
C THR A 226 -49.25 -25.39 -3.43
N ASP A 227 -50.16 -25.50 -4.38
CA ASP A 227 -50.95 -24.43 -4.98
C ASP A 227 -51.35 -23.33 -3.98
N ALA A 228 -51.06 -22.08 -4.32
CA ALA A 228 -51.81 -20.94 -3.79
C ALA A 228 -51.76 -19.75 -4.75
N LYS A 229 -52.79 -19.71 -5.59
CA LYS A 229 -53.70 -18.56 -5.76
C LYS A 229 -53.09 -17.23 -6.24
N SER A 230 -53.31 -17.02 -7.53
CA SER A 230 -53.37 -15.74 -8.22
C SER A 230 -54.12 -14.67 -7.42
N GLU A 231 -53.46 -13.55 -7.10
CA GLU A 231 -54.13 -12.27 -6.90
C GLU A 231 -53.59 -11.27 -7.92
N GLU A 232 -54.48 -10.98 -8.86
CA GLU A 232 -54.47 -9.91 -9.82
C GLU A 232 -54.48 -8.56 -9.06
N VAL A 233 -53.34 -7.88 -9.00
CA VAL A 233 -53.30 -6.46 -8.61
C VAL A 233 -53.08 -5.64 -9.87
N THR A 234 -54.21 -5.06 -10.29
CA THR A 234 -54.32 -3.96 -11.23
C THR A 234 -53.66 -2.72 -10.61
N GLU A 235 -52.70 -2.11 -11.29
CA GLU A 235 -52.44 -0.67 -11.09
C GLU A 235 -52.40 0.10 -12.41
N PRO A 236 -52.86 1.36 -12.41
CA PRO A 236 -53.27 2.07 -13.59
C PRO A 236 -52.20 3.05 -14.10
N GLY A 237 -52.18 3.23 -15.42
CA GLY A 237 -51.95 4.49 -16.10
C GLY A 237 -50.78 5.37 -15.64
N ARG A 238 -49.67 5.33 -16.38
CA ARG A 238 -48.89 6.56 -16.59
C ARG A 238 -49.10 7.04 -18.01
N GLY A 239 -49.67 8.25 -18.05
CA GLY A 239 -50.06 8.96 -19.24
C GLY A 239 -48.88 9.24 -20.16
N ALA A 240 -49.21 9.23 -21.44
CA ALA A 240 -48.46 9.88 -22.49
C ALA A 240 -48.24 11.36 -22.14
N GLN A 241 -47.01 11.83 -22.32
CA GLN A 241 -46.77 13.21 -22.73
C GLN A 241 -45.70 13.20 -23.81
N GLU A 242 -46.16 13.58 -25.00
CA GLU A 242 -45.41 13.80 -26.23
C GLU A 242 -44.38 14.94 -26.11
N PRO A 243 -43.44 15.02 -27.06
CA PRO A 243 -42.30 15.92 -27.02
C PRO A 243 -42.68 17.34 -27.45
N THR A 244 -42.03 18.34 -26.84
CA THR A 244 -42.04 19.72 -27.32
C THR A 244 -40.76 19.99 -28.12
N PRO A 245 -40.86 20.34 -29.42
CA PRO A 245 -39.81 21.09 -30.12
C PRO A 245 -40.24 22.55 -30.34
N ALA A 246 -39.25 23.46 -30.28
CA ALA A 246 -39.17 24.85 -30.79
C ALA A 246 -38.46 25.73 -29.72
N ASP A 247 -37.47 26.56 -30.03
CA ASP A 247 -36.96 27.15 -31.28
C ASP A 247 -35.42 27.14 -31.31
#